data_AF-A0A6N2JM07-F1
#
_entry.id   AF-A0A6N2JM07-F1
#
_cell.length_a   1.000
_cell.length_b   1.000
_cell.length_c   1.000
_cell.angle_alpha   90.00
_cell.angle_beta   90.00
_cell.angle_gamma   90.00
#
_symmetry.space_group_name_H-M   'P 1'
#
loop_
_entity.id
_entity.type
_entity.pdbx_description
1 polymer ?
#
loop_
_entity_poly.entity_id
_entity_poly.type
_entity_poly.pdbx_seq_one_letter_code
_entity_poly.pdbx_strand_id
1 'polypeptide(L)'
;MGGNLFKNIFTSILETVGLAVWIEIVTDSPHCTYYFGPFLSESEAEAAKTGYIEDLETEGSKGVSVMVKRCKPEKLTIYDDSLDFKLDRFFAFSGQTL
;
A
#
# COMPACT_ATOMS: atom_id res chain seq x y z
N MET A 1 -29.88 -2.90 12.67
CA MET A 1 -28.70 -2.05 12.39
C MET A 1 -27.61 -2.39 13.40
N GLY A 2 -26.73 -3.35 13.12
CA GLY A 2 -25.71 -3.81 14.10
C GLY A 2 -24.40 -4.32 13.50
N GLY A 3 -24.27 -4.36 12.17
CA GLY A 3 -23.09 -4.94 11.50
C GLY A 3 -21.85 -4.04 11.47
N ASN A 4 -22.01 -2.71 11.62
CA ASN A 4 -20.89 -1.76 11.51
C ASN A 4 -20.04 -1.70 12.78
N LEU A 5 -20.58 -2.05 13.96
CA LEU A 5 -19.82 -2.01 15.20
C LEU A 5 -18.87 -3.21 15.32
N PHE A 6 -19.32 -4.40 14.93
CA PHE A 6 -18.51 -5.61 14.97
C PHE A 6 -17.33 -5.55 14.01
N LYS A 7 -17.53 -5.01 12.80
CA LYS A 7 -16.44 -4.82 11.83
C LYS A 7 -15.34 -3.95 12.43
N ASN A 8 -15.68 -2.76 12.92
CA ASN A 8 -14.68 -1.83 13.46
C ASN A 8 -13.90 -2.40 14.65
N ILE A 9 -14.54 -3.13 15.56
CA ILE A 9 -13.88 -3.77 16.70
C ILE A 9 -12.98 -4.94 16.25
N PHE A 10 -13.45 -5.76 15.31
CA PHE A 10 -12.65 -6.87 14.78
C PHE A 10 -11.43 -6.37 14.03
N THR A 11 -11.58 -5.35 13.19
CA THR A 11 -10.50 -4.66 12.47
C THR A 11 -9.41 -4.21 13.44
N SER A 12 -9.77 -3.54 14.54
CA SER A 12 -8.79 -3.09 15.55
C SER A 12 -8.11 -4.24 16.31
N ILE A 13 -8.81 -5.35 16.56
CA ILE A 13 -8.22 -6.53 17.21
C ILE A 13 -7.29 -7.28 16.25
N LEU A 14 -7.70 -7.46 14.99
CA LEU A 14 -6.91 -8.12 13.94
C LEU A 14 -5.63 -7.33 13.62
N GLU A 15 -5.69 -5.99 13.61
CA GLU A 15 -4.51 -5.11 13.54
C GLU A 15 -3.61 -5.25 14.78
N THR A 16 -4.19 -5.47 15.95
CA THR A 16 -3.44 -5.65 17.20
C THR A 16 -2.75 -7.03 17.27
N VAL A 17 -3.37 -8.07 16.69
CA VAL A 17 -2.90 -9.47 16.78
C VAL A 17 -1.98 -9.86 15.62
N GLY A 18 -1.94 -9.09 14.51
CA GLY A 18 -1.07 -9.38 13.37
C GLY A 18 -1.48 -10.60 12.55
N LEU A 19 -2.72 -11.08 12.74
CA LEU A 19 -3.33 -12.17 11.97
C LEU A 19 -4.21 -11.68 10.82
N ALA A 20 -4.30 -10.36 10.63
CA ALA A 20 -5.03 -9.75 9.53
C ALA A 20 -4.42 -10.15 8.18
N VAL A 21 -5.28 -10.47 7.22
CA VAL A 21 -4.89 -10.64 5.83
C VAL A 21 -4.95 -9.26 5.15
N TRP A 22 -3.92 -8.94 4.38
CA TRP A 22 -3.82 -7.70 3.61
C TRP A 22 -3.52 -8.02 2.16
N ILE A 23 -4.02 -7.17 1.28
CA ILE A 23 -3.70 -7.16 -0.14
C ILE A 23 -2.66 -6.07 -0.35
N GLU A 24 -1.46 -6.45 -0.73
CA GLU A 24 -0.42 -5.54 -1.20
C GLU A 24 -0.56 -5.38 -2.71
N ILE A 25 -0.73 -4.15 -3.17
CA ILE A 25 -0.78 -3.80 -4.59
C ILE A 25 0.37 -2.84 -4.88
N VAL A 26 1.32 -3.28 -5.69
CA VAL A 26 2.44 -2.48 -6.16
C VAL A 26 2.15 -2.03 -7.58
N THR A 27 2.32 -0.76 -7.85
CA THR A 27 2.19 -0.15 -9.18
C THR A 27 3.59 0.26 -9.64
N ASP A 28 3.85 0.24 -10.95
CA ASP A 28 5.16 0.56 -11.52
C ASP A 28 5.25 2.03 -11.96
N SER A 29 4.15 2.58 -12.48
CA SER A 29 4.09 3.97 -12.96
C SER A 29 2.74 4.60 -12.64
N PRO A 30 2.65 5.51 -11.65
CA PRO A 30 3.70 5.85 -10.67
C PRO A 30 4.06 4.67 -9.75
N HIS A 31 5.27 4.63 -9.18
CA HIS A 31 5.66 3.54 -8.28
C HIS A 31 5.07 3.74 -6.88
N CYS A 32 3.94 3.09 -6.64
CA CYS A 32 3.21 3.17 -5.37
C CYS A 32 2.87 1.78 -4.85
N THR A 33 3.02 1.58 -3.54
CA THR A 33 2.58 0.37 -2.84
C THR A 33 1.37 0.69 -1.97
N TYR A 34 0.26 0.01 -2.23
CA TYR A 34 -1.01 0.12 -1.52
C TYR A 34 -1.26 -1.13 -0.69
N TYR A 35 -1.71 -0.96 0.54
CA TYR A 35 -2.16 -2.06 1.39
C TYR A 35 -3.67 -1.92 1.65
N PHE A 36 -4.46 -2.84 1.11
CA PHE A 36 -5.90 -2.90 1.33
C PHE A 36 -6.24 -3.99 2.35
N GLY A 37 -7.12 -3.66 3.30
CA GLY A 37 -7.50 -4.56 4.39
C GLY A 37 -7.92 -3.78 5.64
N PRO A 38 -7.92 -4.43 6.82
CA PRO A 38 -7.65 -5.85 7.07
C PRO A 38 -8.84 -6.75 6.68
N PHE A 39 -8.55 -7.89 6.05
CA PHE A 39 -9.51 -8.95 5.73
C PHE A 39 -9.50 -10.08 6.77
N LEU A 40 -10.65 -10.76 6.94
CA LEU A 40 -10.75 -11.88 7.86
C LEU A 40 -10.12 -13.16 7.30
N SER A 41 -10.03 -13.31 5.97
CA SER A 41 -9.51 -14.51 5.31
C SER A 41 -8.93 -14.20 3.95
N GLU A 42 -8.00 -15.05 3.50
CA GLU A 42 -7.36 -14.93 2.18
C GLU A 42 -8.39 -14.97 1.05
N SER A 43 -9.44 -15.79 1.17
CA SER A 43 -10.52 -15.83 0.18
C SER A 43 -11.33 -14.53 0.07
N GLU A 44 -11.51 -13.81 1.17
CA GLU A 44 -12.20 -12.50 1.17
C GLU A 44 -11.34 -11.45 0.47
N ALA A 45 -10.04 -11.44 0.78
CA ALA A 45 -9.05 -10.61 0.12
C ALA A 45 -8.95 -10.94 -1.38
N GLU A 46 -8.93 -12.22 -1.73
CA GLU A 46 -8.85 -12.72 -3.11
C GLU A 46 -10.08 -12.34 -3.94
N ALA A 47 -11.26 -12.29 -3.32
CA ALA A 47 -12.49 -11.86 -3.97
C ALA A 47 -12.53 -10.33 -4.16
N ALA A 48 -11.98 -9.56 -3.20
CA ALA A 48 -11.97 -8.11 -3.26
C ALA A 48 -10.86 -7.56 -4.17
N LYS A 49 -9.74 -8.28 -4.34
CA LYS A 49 -8.55 -7.79 -5.06
C LYS A 49 -8.83 -7.37 -6.51
N THR A 50 -9.73 -8.07 -7.20
CA THR A 50 -10.05 -7.78 -8.59
C THR A 50 -10.63 -6.37 -8.76
N GLY A 51 -11.51 -5.94 -7.85
CA GLY A 51 -12.07 -4.58 -7.90
C GLY A 51 -11.00 -3.51 -7.73
N TYR A 52 -10.07 -3.70 -6.78
CA TYR A 52 -8.97 -2.75 -6.58
C TYR A 52 -8.01 -2.68 -7.78
N ILE A 53 -7.76 -3.80 -8.45
CA ILE A 53 -6.93 -3.83 -9.68
C ILE A 53 -7.63 -3.05 -10.79
N GLU A 54 -8.91 -3.34 -11.05
CA GLU A 54 -9.69 -2.68 -12.11
C GLU A 54 -9.77 -1.16 -11.90
N ASP A 55 -9.95 -0.71 -10.65
CA ASP A 55 -9.96 0.71 -10.29
C ASP A 55 -8.58 1.35 -10.59
N LEU A 56 -7.47 0.72 -10.16
CA LEU A 56 -6.12 1.23 -10.37
C LEU A 56 -5.72 1.27 -11.86
N GLU A 57 -6.10 0.25 -12.62
CA GLU A 57 -5.88 0.21 -14.07
C GLU A 57 -6.70 1.30 -14.77
N THR A 58 -7.94 1.54 -14.32
CA THR A 58 -8.81 2.60 -14.84
C THR A 58 -8.28 4.01 -14.54
N GLU A 59 -7.66 4.20 -13.38
CA GLU A 59 -6.95 5.43 -13.03
C GLU A 59 -5.66 5.65 -13.85
N GLY A 60 -5.23 4.64 -14.61
CA GLY A 60 -4.08 4.71 -15.50
C GLY A 60 -2.77 4.20 -14.90
N SER A 61 -2.83 3.51 -13.75
CA SER A 61 -1.67 2.85 -13.16
C SER A 61 -1.20 1.71 -14.07
N LYS A 62 0.12 1.64 -14.32
CA LYS A 62 0.72 0.58 -15.13
C LYS A 62 1.55 -0.36 -14.25
N GLY A 63 1.63 -1.62 -14.66
CA GLY A 63 2.44 -2.63 -13.98
C GLY A 63 1.91 -2.97 -12.58
N VAL A 64 0.62 -3.28 -12.47
CA VAL A 64 -0.02 -3.65 -11.20
C VAL A 64 0.40 -5.07 -10.80
N SER A 65 1.02 -5.22 -9.63
CA SER A 65 1.38 -6.50 -9.02
C SER A 65 0.64 -6.64 -7.70
N VAL A 66 -0.09 -7.75 -7.54
CA VAL A 66 -0.94 -7.99 -6.37
C VAL A 66 -0.47 -9.21 -5.59
N MET A 67 -0.35 -9.04 -4.28
CA MET A 67 0.05 -10.10 -3.36
C MET A 67 -0.84 -10.10 -2.11
N VAL A 68 -1.51 -11.22 -1.85
CA VAL A 68 -2.28 -11.42 -0.62
C VAL A 68 -1.35 -12.04 0.42
N LYS A 69 -1.20 -11.37 1.57
CA LYS A 69 -0.34 -11.85 2.66
C LYS A 69 -0.88 -11.48 4.02
N ARG A 70 -0.52 -12.28 5.02
CA ARG A 70 -0.76 -11.93 6.44
C ARG A 70 0.37 -11.04 6.90
N CYS A 71 0.08 -9.78 7.17
CA CYS A 71 1.06 -8.81 7.65
C CYS A 71 0.40 -7.72 8.49
N LYS A 72 1.22 -6.83 9.06
CA LYS A 72 0.76 -5.62 9.74
C LYS A 72 1.47 -4.43 9.09
N PRO A 73 0.88 -3.82 8.04
CA PRO A 73 1.49 -2.66 7.42
C PRO A 73 1.45 -1.46 8.37
N GLU A 74 2.57 -0.75 8.51
CA GLU A 74 2.62 0.50 9.28
C GLU A 74 2.02 1.69 8.52
N LYS A 75 1.99 1.60 7.18
CA LYS A 75 1.43 2.61 6.27
C LYS A 75 0.59 1.93 5.20
N LEU A 76 -0.59 2.50 4.93
CA LEU A 76 -1.53 1.97 3.93
C LEU A 76 -1.18 2.38 2.51
N THR A 77 -0.51 3.51 2.35
CA THR A 77 -0.03 4.00 1.06
C THR A 77 1.41 4.42 1.21
N ILE A 78 2.27 3.81 0.41
CA ILE A 78 3.69 4.09 0.37
C ILE A 78 4.00 4.57 -1.05
N TYR A 79 4.28 5.86 -1.18
CA TYR A 79 4.82 6.44 -2.40
C TYR A 79 6.33 6.22 -2.38
N ASP A 80 6.89 5.71 -3.48
CA ASP A 80 8.34 5.69 -3.65
C ASP A 80 8.80 7.07 -4.12
N ASP A 81 8.82 8.03 -3.18
CA ASP A 81 9.35 9.40 -3.37
C ASP A 81 10.89 9.42 -3.42
N SER A 82 11.54 8.32 -3.83
CA SER A 82 13.00 8.19 -3.80
C SER A 82 13.73 9.08 -4.82
N LEU A 83 12.99 9.84 -5.64
CA LEU A 83 13.56 10.84 -6.56
C LEU A 83 13.69 12.26 -5.98
N ASP A 84 13.08 12.58 -4.83
CA ASP A 84 13.02 13.98 -4.36
C ASP A 84 13.96 14.33 -3.18
N PHE A 85 14.65 13.36 -2.56
CA PHE A 85 15.58 13.65 -1.43
C PHE A 85 17.07 13.52 -1.77
N LYS A 86 17.46 13.30 -3.02
CA LYS A 86 18.89 13.17 -3.40
C LYS A 86 19.41 14.24 -4.37
N LEU A 87 18.60 15.18 -4.84
CA LEU A 87 19.10 16.25 -5.71
C LEU A 87 19.65 17.46 -4.91
N ASP A 88 19.16 17.73 -3.71
CA ASP A 88 19.62 18.88 -2.91
C ASP A 88 21.02 18.73 -2.30
N ARG A 89 21.59 17.52 -2.25
CA ARG A 89 22.94 17.32 -1.70
C ARG A 89 24.06 17.50 -2.73
N PHE A 90 23.77 17.48 -4.02
CA PHE A 90 24.80 17.59 -5.06
C PHE A 90 24.99 19.00 -5.62
N PHE A 91 24.09 19.95 -5.33
CA PHE A 91 24.25 21.36 -5.71
C PHE A 91 24.80 22.26 -4.60
N ALA A 92 25.44 21.67 -3.57
CA ALA A 92 26.28 22.43 -2.65
C ALA A 92 27.59 22.84 -3.35
N PHE A 93 27.48 23.93 -4.12
CA PHE A 93 28.48 24.97 -4.33
C PHE A 93 29.90 24.56 -4.80
N SER A 94 30.10 24.77 -6.10
CA SER A 94 31.16 25.61 -6.67
C SER A 94 32.21 26.15 -5.69
N GLY A 95 33.47 25.77 -5.91
CA GLY A 95 34.61 26.65 -5.61
C GLY A 95 35.79 25.99 -4.90
N GLN A 96 36.73 25.41 -5.67
CA GLN A 96 38.06 26.02 -5.79
C GLN A 96 38.87 25.38 -6.91
N THR A 97 39.28 26.26 -7.81
CA THR A 97 40.28 26.14 -8.88
C THR A 97 41.67 25.83 -8.33
N LEU A 98 42.43 25.07 -9.14
CA LEU A 98 43.90 25.01 -9.32
C LEU A 98 44.80 25.43 -8.16
#